data_AF-A0A0S8D2Q2-F1
#
_entry.id   AF-A0A0S8D2Q2-F1
#
_cell.length_a   1.000
_cell.length_b   1.000
_cell.length_c   1.000
_cell.angle_alpha   90.00
_cell.angle_beta   90.00
_cell.angle_gamma   90.00
#
_symmetry.space_group_name_H-M   'P 1'
#
loop_
_entity.id
_entity.type
_entity.pdbx_description
1 polymer ?
#
loop_
_entity_poly.entity_id
_entity_poly.type
_entity_poly.pdbx_seq_one_letter_code
_entity_poly.pdbx_strand_id
1 'polypeptide(L)'
;MFLRLKGMFILVPAIIWVFVPMDSLGARMPLGKWWHTPHVAEQLNLNGREKEQLDELFIQTRRKMIDLRSAVARERLELSILMDKETMDEDAVKVQFKKLGQ
;
A
#
# COMPACT_ATOMS: atom_id res chain seq x y z
N MET A 1 21.25 -49.91 -4.42
CA MET A 1 20.19 -49.03 -4.95
C MET A 1 19.18 -48.80 -3.83
N PHE A 2 19.26 -47.65 -3.14
CA PHE A 2 18.19 -46.93 -2.44
C PHE A 2 18.85 -45.71 -1.78
N LEU A 3 18.75 -44.59 -2.50
CA LEU A 3 19.27 -43.27 -2.14
C LEU A 3 18.75 -42.85 -0.76
N ARG A 4 19.66 -42.44 0.13
CA ARG A 4 19.37 -41.77 1.41
C ARG A 4 18.89 -40.34 1.17
N LEU A 5 17.64 -40.22 0.74
CA LEU A 5 16.96 -38.95 0.46
C LEU A 5 16.12 -38.49 1.67
N LYS A 6 16.75 -38.18 2.82
CA LYS A 6 16.04 -37.58 3.98
C LYS A 6 16.80 -36.50 4.76
N GLY A 7 18.02 -36.14 4.36
CA GLY A 7 18.84 -35.13 5.08
C GLY A 7 18.69 -33.69 4.59
N MET A 8 18.03 -33.44 3.45
CA MET A 8 18.10 -32.15 2.73
C MET A 8 16.79 -31.37 2.70
N PHE A 9 15.87 -31.63 3.63
CA PHE A 9 14.62 -30.86 3.78
C PHE A 9 14.50 -30.10 5.11
N ILE A 10 15.48 -30.22 6.01
CA ILE A 10 15.46 -29.57 7.33
C ILE A 10 16.37 -28.32 7.39
N LEU A 11 17.26 -28.10 6.42
CA LEU A 11 18.18 -26.95 6.44
C LEU A 11 17.60 -25.65 5.87
N VAL A 12 16.52 -25.69 5.10
CA VAL A 12 15.93 -24.49 4.47
C VAL A 12 15.11 -23.61 5.44
N PRO A 13 14.31 -24.13 6.39
CA PRO A 13 13.54 -23.25 7.30
C PRO A 13 14.39 -22.61 8.40
N ALA A 14 15.59 -23.12 8.68
CA ALA A 14 16.46 -22.60 9.76
C ALA A 14 17.21 -21.31 9.36
N ILE A 15 17.47 -21.10 8.07
CA ILE A 15 18.22 -19.92 7.59
C ILE A 15 17.29 -18.69 7.41
N ILE A 16 15.99 -18.92 7.17
CA ILE A 16 14.99 -17.84 6.99
C ILE A 16 14.58 -17.18 8.33
N TRP A 17 14.80 -17.83 9.47
CA TRP A 17 14.50 -17.25 10.79
C TRP A 17 15.64 -16.43 11.42
N VAL A 18 16.88 -16.57 10.95
CA VAL A 18 18.07 -15.96 11.59
C VAL A 18 18.44 -14.60 10.97
N PHE A 19 17.86 -14.24 9.82
CA PHE A 19 18.20 -13.02 9.07
C PHE A 19 17.08 -11.97 8.97
N VAL A 20 16.06 -12.02 9.84
CA VAL A 20 15.23 -10.84 10.09
C VAL A 20 15.76 -10.16 11.35
N PRO A 21 16.64 -9.15 11.25
CA PRO A 21 16.92 -8.30 12.39
C PRO A 21 15.61 -7.61 12.78
N MET A 22 15.01 -8.10 13.86
CA MET A 22 13.77 -7.63 14.48
C MET A 22 13.84 -6.14 14.88
N ASP A 23 15.04 -5.53 14.81
CA ASP A 23 15.34 -4.19 15.29
C ASP A 23 15.17 -3.07 14.24
N SER A 24 14.75 -3.37 13.00
CA SER A 24 14.70 -2.35 11.92
C SER A 24 13.30 -1.92 11.44
N LEU A 25 12.21 -2.49 11.96
CA LEU A 25 10.84 -2.18 11.52
C LEU A 25 10.26 -0.87 12.09
N GLY A 26 11.09 -0.01 12.70
CA GLY A 26 10.66 1.23 13.36
C GLY A 26 11.44 2.50 13.01
N ALA A 27 12.50 2.41 12.19
CA ALA A 27 13.17 3.60 11.70
C ALA A 27 12.24 4.29 10.70
N ARG A 28 11.58 5.38 11.13
CA ARG A 28 10.76 6.32 10.34
C ARG A 28 10.98 6.12 8.84
N MET A 29 10.15 5.28 8.20
CA MET A 29 10.23 5.07 6.76
C MET A 29 10.20 6.45 6.10
N PRO A 30 11.19 6.79 5.25
CA PRO A 30 11.24 8.11 4.67
C PRO A 30 9.94 8.38 3.92
N LEU A 31 9.21 9.41 4.34
CA LEU A 31 7.96 9.79 3.68
C LEU A 31 8.27 10.20 2.24
N GLY A 32 7.46 9.73 1.29
CA GLY A 32 7.63 10.05 -0.13
C GLY A 32 8.56 9.07 -0.86
N LYS A 33 9.55 9.58 -1.59
CA LYS A 33 10.41 8.77 -2.46
C LYS A 33 11.63 8.20 -1.74
N TRP A 34 11.39 7.28 -0.80
CA TRP A 34 12.43 6.72 0.07
C TRP A 34 13.61 6.08 -0.68
N TRP A 35 13.39 5.55 -1.90
CA TRP A 35 14.45 4.96 -2.74
C TRP A 35 15.46 5.96 -3.30
N HIS A 36 15.23 7.27 -3.14
CA HIS A 36 16.23 8.30 -3.39
C HIS A 36 17.11 8.60 -2.17
N THR A 37 16.81 8.01 -1.00
CA THR A 37 17.68 8.11 0.17
C THR A 37 18.88 7.19 -0.04
N PRO A 38 20.14 7.71 -0.09
CA PRO A 38 21.31 6.91 -0.43
C PRO A 38 21.47 5.66 0.44
N HIS A 39 21.35 5.83 1.76
CA HIS A 39 21.42 4.73 2.71
C HIS A 39 20.41 3.60 2.42
N VAL A 40 19.17 3.95 2.10
CA VAL A 40 18.10 2.98 1.83
C VAL A 40 18.30 2.32 0.46
N ALA A 41 18.71 3.09 -0.55
CA ALA A 41 18.98 2.58 -1.88
C ALA A 41 20.17 1.62 -1.89
N GLU A 42 21.22 1.92 -1.14
CA GLU A 42 22.41 1.08 -0.97
C GLU A 42 22.10 -0.20 -0.19
N GLN A 43 21.34 -0.10 0.92
CA GLN A 43 20.90 -1.27 1.69
C GLN A 43 20.08 -2.26 0.87
N LEU A 44 19.27 -1.75 -0.06
CA LEU A 44 18.43 -2.56 -0.94
C LEU A 44 19.10 -2.87 -2.30
N ASN A 45 20.35 -2.41 -2.49
CA ASN A 45 21.12 -2.56 -3.73
C ASN A 45 20.35 -2.15 -5.00
N LEU A 46 19.58 -1.06 -4.91
CA LEU A 46 18.72 -0.61 -6.00
C LEU A 46 19.54 -0.04 -7.16
N ASN A 47 19.39 -0.64 -8.33
CA ASN A 47 19.97 -0.13 -9.55
C ASN A 47 19.13 1.00 -10.18
N GLY A 48 19.68 1.67 -11.21
CA GLY A 48 19.01 2.80 -11.86
C GLY A 48 17.63 2.46 -12.43
N ARG A 49 17.49 1.27 -13.05
CA ARG A 49 16.22 0.83 -13.64
C ARG A 49 15.15 0.60 -12.58
N GLU A 50 15.51 0.02 -11.43
CA GLU A 50 14.58 -0.19 -10.32
C GLU A 50 14.11 1.13 -9.72
N LYS A 51 15.01 2.12 -9.59
CA LYS A 51 14.65 3.47 -9.14
C LYS A 51 13.68 4.16 -10.09
N GLU A 52 13.90 4.03 -11.40
CA GLU A 52 12.98 4.55 -12.42
C GLU A 52 11.59 3.90 -12.35
N GLN A 53 11.53 2.58 -12.16
CA GLN A 53 10.27 1.87 -11.97
C GLN A 53 9.52 2.33 -10.71
N LEU A 54 10.24 2.53 -9.60
CA LEU A 54 9.66 3.07 -8.38
C LEU A 54 9.16 4.51 -8.56
N ASP A 55 9.89 5.34 -9.31
CA ASP A 55 9.47 6.68 -9.67
C ASP A 55 8.17 6.68 -10.48
N GLU A 56 8.06 5.80 -11.47
CA GLU A 56 6.85 5.66 -12.28
C GLU A 56 5.67 5.19 -11.43
N LEU A 57 5.86 4.10 -10.67
CA LEU A 57 4.82 3.54 -9.81
C LEU A 57 4.34 4.53 -8.76
N PHE A 58 5.25 5.33 -8.21
CA PHE A 58 4.91 6.38 -7.27
C PHE A 58 3.99 7.41 -7.89
N ILE A 59 4.31 7.92 -9.09
CA ILE A 59 3.45 8.89 -9.78
C ILE A 59 2.09 8.28 -10.11
N GLN A 60 2.04 7.06 -10.65
CA GLN A 60 0.79 6.37 -10.94
C GLN A 60 -0.07 6.20 -9.67
N THR A 61 0.53 5.78 -8.57
CA THR A 61 -0.15 5.59 -7.28
C THR A 61 -0.67 6.93 -6.73
N ARG A 62 0.12 8.01 -6.82
CA ARG A 62 -0.29 9.34 -6.37
C ARG A 62 -1.48 9.87 -7.18
N ARG A 63 -1.50 9.65 -8.49
CA ARG A 63 -2.66 9.99 -9.35
C ARG A 63 -3.90 9.20 -8.92
N LYS A 64 -3.79 7.87 -8.80
CA LYS A 64 -4.90 7.02 -8.34
C LYS A 64 -5.44 7.47 -6.98
N MET A 65 -4.57 7.83 -6.04
CA MET A 65 -4.98 8.34 -4.73
C MET A 65 -5.70 9.69 -4.81
N ILE A 66 -5.33 10.56 -5.74
CA ILE A 66 -6.05 11.82 -5.98
C ILE A 66 -7.45 11.53 -6.51
N ASP A 67 -7.57 10.64 -7.51
CA ASP A 67 -8.85 10.29 -8.11
C ASP A 67 -9.80 9.67 -7.09
N LEU A 68 -9.29 8.74 -6.26
CA LEU A 68 -10.06 8.12 -5.18
C LEU A 68 -10.53 9.15 -4.14
N ARG A 69 -9.66 10.08 -3.73
CA ARG A 69 -10.03 11.15 -2.80
C ARG A 69 -11.08 12.08 -3.39
N SER A 70 -10.95 12.41 -4.67
CA SER A 70 -11.90 13.24 -5.40
C SER A 70 -13.27 12.57 -5.48
N ALA A 71 -13.32 11.27 -5.80
CA ALA A 71 -14.56 10.50 -5.82
C ALA A 71 -15.25 10.51 -4.44
N VAL A 72 -14.51 10.23 -3.36
CA VAL A 72 -15.05 10.28 -1.99
C VAL A 72 -15.56 11.68 -1.64
N ALA A 73 -14.80 12.73 -1.98
CA ALA A 73 -15.21 14.11 -1.72
C ALA A 73 -16.50 14.47 -2.46
N ARG A 74 -16.65 14.03 -3.71
CA ARG A 74 -17.88 14.21 -4.48
C ARG A 74 -19.06 13.50 -3.83
N GLU A 75 -18.93 12.22 -3.50
CA GLU A 75 -20.06 11.49 -2.90
C GLU A 75 -20.46 12.05 -1.52
N ARG A 76 -19.51 12.63 -0.76
CA ARG A 76 -19.81 13.36 0.48
C ARG A 76 -20.56 14.67 0.26
N LEU A 77 -20.23 15.41 -0.79
CA LEU A 77 -20.95 16.63 -1.16
C LEU A 77 -22.41 16.30 -1.50
N GLU A 78 -22.63 15.30 -2.35
CA GLU A 78 -23.99 14.85 -2.71
C GLU A 78 -24.79 14.41 -1.48
N LEU A 79 -24.14 13.73 -0.53
CA LEU A 79 -24.75 13.37 0.75
C LEU A 79 -25.16 14.61 1.55
N SER A 80 -24.29 15.62 1.65
CA SER A 80 -24.61 16.89 2.32
C SER A 80 -25.82 17.57 1.70
N ILE A 81 -25.87 17.64 0.36
CA ILE A 81 -26.99 18.23 -0.38
C ILE A 81 -28.30 17.50 -0.07
N LEU A 82 -28.28 16.16 0.02
CA LEU A 82 -29.48 15.38 0.39
C LEU A 82 -29.93 15.64 1.82
N MET A 83 -28.98 15.84 2.74
CA MET A 83 -29.25 16.10 4.16
C MET A 83 -29.76 17.52 4.42
N ASP A 84 -29.35 18.49 3.59
CA ASP A 84 -29.73 19.91 3.74
C ASP A 84 -31.13 20.23 3.17
N LYS A 85 -31.83 19.26 2.55
CA LYS A 85 -33.19 19.45 2.05
C LYS A 85 -34.19 19.56 3.20
N GLU A 86 -35.19 20.45 3.03
CA GLU A 86 -36.27 20.69 4.02
C GLU A 86 -37.05 19.40 4.37
N THR A 87 -37.24 18.51 3.40
CA THR A 87 -37.73 17.14 3.62
C THR A 87 -36.63 16.14 3.26
N MET A 88 -36.14 15.41 4.27
CA MET A 88 -35.09 14.41 4.09
C MET A 88 -35.65 13.12 3.47
N ASP A 89 -35.05 12.69 2.35
CA ASP A 89 -35.31 11.39 1.72
C ASP A 89 -34.33 10.35 2.28
N GLU A 90 -34.78 9.57 3.25
CA GLU A 90 -33.95 8.56 3.92
C GLU A 90 -33.42 7.47 2.98
N ASP A 91 -34.18 7.10 1.97
CA ASP A 91 -33.79 6.03 1.05
C ASP A 91 -32.69 6.53 0.10
N ALA A 92 -32.81 7.76 -0.39
CA ALA A 92 -31.76 8.43 -1.15
C ALA A 92 -30.46 8.58 -0.33
N VAL A 93 -30.56 8.94 0.95
CA VAL A 93 -29.41 9.03 1.88
C VAL A 93 -28.72 7.67 2.06
N LYS A 94 -29.49 6.59 2.30
CA LYS A 94 -28.94 5.23 2.46
C LYS A 94 -28.22 4.74 1.20
N VAL A 95 -28.78 5.02 0.02
CA VAL A 95 -28.15 4.70 -1.27
C VAL A 95 -26.84 5.47 -1.44
N GLN A 96 -26.84 6.77 -1.15
CA GLN A 96 -25.66 7.62 -1.28
C GLN A 96 -24.54 7.23 -0.30
N PHE A 97 -24.91 6.88 0.93
CA PHE A 97 -23.95 6.39 1.94
C PHE A 97 -23.25 5.09 1.51
N LYS A 98 -23.95 4.16 0.84
CA LYS A 98 -23.35 2.92 0.32
C LYS A 98 -22.22 3.18 -0.68
N LYS A 99 -22.28 4.28 -1.45
CA LYS A 99 -21.23 4.65 -2.41
C LYS A 99 -19.93 5.12 -1.75
N LEU A 100 -19.96 5.51 -0.48
CA LEU A 100 -18.77 5.92 0.29
C LEU A 100 -17.95 4.73 0.82
N GLY A 101 -18.55 3.54 0.91
CA GLY A 101 -17.91 2.33 1.46
C GLY A 101 -17.46 1.30 0.40
N GLN A 102 -17.62 1.62 -0.88
CA GLN A 102 -17.11 0.84 -2.02
C GLN A 102 -15.78 1.41 -2.50
#